data_AF-A0A090TFJ6-F1
#
_entry.id   AF-A0A090TFJ6-F1
#
_cell.length_a   1.000
_cell.length_b   1.000
_cell.length_c   1.000
_cell.angle_alpha   90.00
_cell.angle_beta   90.00
_cell.angle_gamma   90.00
#
_symmetry.space_group_name_H-M   'P 1'
#
loop_
_entity.id
_entity.type
_entity.pdbx_description
1 polymer ?
#
loop_
_entity_poly.entity_id
_entity_poly.type
_entity_poly.pdbx_seq_one_letter_code
_entity_poly.pdbx_strand_id
1 'polypeptide(L)'
;MQFSKFGEKFNRYSGITQLMDDLNDGLRTPGAIMLGGGNPAAIPAMLEYFHQASSDLLASGELVAAMATTMVHKEKMRLLNRSLNCCAIPMAGTLPKKTSA
;
A
#
# COMPACT_ATOMS: atom_id res chain seq x y z
N MET A 1 23.39 -5.97 27.38
CA MET A 1 23.88 -4.73 26.74
C MET A 1 23.25 -3.55 27.46
N GLN A 2 24.00 -2.48 27.70
CA GLN A 2 23.47 -1.25 28.31
C GLN A 2 22.85 -0.39 27.20
N PHE A 3 21.54 -0.15 27.27
CA PHE A 3 20.81 0.67 26.29
C PHE A 3 20.57 2.07 26.85
N SER A 4 20.39 3.05 25.96
CA SER A 4 19.91 4.37 26.39
C SER A 4 18.48 4.26 26.93
N LYS A 5 18.02 5.23 27.74
CA LYS A 5 16.62 5.30 28.21
C LYS A 5 15.61 5.25 27.05
N PHE A 6 16.00 5.75 25.87
CA PHE A 6 15.24 5.60 24.64
C PHE A 6 15.22 4.14 24.19
N GLY A 7 16.38 3.50 24.05
CA GLY A 7 16.48 2.08 23.67
C GLY A 7 15.72 1.16 24.62
N GLU A 8 15.78 1.41 25.93
CA GLU A 8 14.99 0.67 26.92
C GLU A 8 13.48 0.79 26.71
N LYS A 9 12.98 1.94 26.24
CA LYS A 9 11.54 2.14 26.01
C LYS A 9 11.03 1.32 24.82
N PHE A 10 11.80 1.24 23.74
CA PHE A 10 11.42 0.45 22.54
C PHE A 10 11.74 -1.04 22.67
N ASN A 11 12.71 -1.39 23.53
CA ASN A 11 13.08 -2.78 23.78
C ASN A 11 12.21 -3.43 24.88
N ARG A 12 11.28 -2.69 25.49
CA ARG A 12 10.33 -3.26 26.45
C ARG A 12 9.32 -4.12 25.72
N TYR A 13 9.21 -5.36 26.18
CA TYR A 13 8.15 -6.26 25.76
C TYR A 13 6.82 -5.77 26.35
N SER A 14 5.97 -5.23 25.48
CA SER A 14 4.64 -4.72 25.79
C SER A 14 3.57 -5.64 25.20
N GLY A 15 2.30 -5.44 25.59
CA GLY A 15 1.20 -6.20 24.98
C GLY A 15 1.08 -6.00 23.46
N ILE A 16 1.51 -4.85 22.93
CA ILE A 16 1.49 -4.57 21.48
C ILE A 16 2.60 -5.34 20.76
N THR A 17 3.79 -5.45 21.35
CA THR A 17 4.88 -6.24 20.74
C THR A 17 4.54 -7.73 20.74
N GLN A 18 3.91 -8.24 21.81
CA GLN A 18 3.34 -9.59 21.83
C GLN A 18 2.31 -9.82 20.72
N LEU A 19 1.35 -8.90 20.57
CA LEU A 19 0.32 -9.00 19.53
C LEU A 19 0.93 -9.01 18.11
N MET A 20 1.97 -8.21 17.87
CA MET A 20 2.65 -8.19 16.57
C MET A 20 3.41 -9.50 16.30
N ASP A 21 4.01 -10.10 17.33
CA ASP A 21 4.64 -11.43 17.22
C ASP A 21 3.57 -12.49 16.86
N ASP A 22 2.44 -12.50 17.57
CA ASP A 22 1.34 -13.44 17.34
C ASP A 22 0.72 -13.28 15.93
N LEU A 23 0.55 -12.04 15.46
CA LEU A 23 0.06 -11.77 14.10
C LEU A 23 1.05 -12.27 13.03
N ASN A 24 2.34 -12.08 13.24
CA ASN A 24 3.37 -12.58 12.34
C ASN A 24 3.42 -14.11 12.31
N ASP A 25 3.29 -14.76 13.46
CA ASP A 25 3.24 -16.22 13.56
C ASP A 25 1.97 -16.79 12.92
N GLY A 26 0.83 -16.09 13.07
CA GLY A 26 -0.42 -16.40 12.38
C GLY A 26 -0.31 -16.33 10.85
N LEU A 27 0.48 -15.39 10.30
CA LEU A 27 0.72 -15.31 8.84
C LEU A 27 1.52 -16.51 8.30
N ARG A 28 2.35 -17.14 9.14
CA ARG A 28 3.23 -18.25 8.75
C ARG A 28 2.60 -19.62 9.00
N THR A 29 1.54 -19.68 9.80
CA THR A 29 0.89 -20.93 10.20
C THR A 29 -0.14 -21.37 9.16
N PRO A 30 0.03 -22.54 8.51
CA PRO A 30 -0.94 -23.06 7.57
C PRO A 30 -2.30 -23.29 8.24
N GLY A 31 -3.39 -22.78 7.65
CA GLY A 31 -4.75 -22.95 8.18
C GLY A 31 -5.18 -21.93 9.23
N ALA A 32 -4.31 -21.00 9.63
CA ALA A 32 -4.72 -19.86 10.45
C ALA A 32 -5.58 -18.87 9.63
N ILE A 33 -6.67 -18.38 10.21
CA ILE A 33 -7.52 -17.37 9.59
C ILE A 33 -7.06 -15.98 10.08
N MET A 34 -6.45 -15.20 9.19
CA MET A 34 -5.90 -13.88 9.52
C MET A 34 -6.94 -12.77 9.33
N LEU A 35 -7.54 -12.30 10.44
CA LEU A 35 -8.49 -11.16 10.46
C LEU A 35 -7.97 -9.91 11.18
N GLY A 36 -6.80 -9.99 11.80
CA GLY A 36 -6.21 -8.90 12.59
C GLY A 36 -5.21 -8.01 11.82
N GLY A 37 -4.92 -8.33 10.56
CA GLY A 37 -3.97 -7.59 9.74
C GLY A 37 -4.56 -6.28 9.18
N GLY A 38 -3.67 -5.44 8.62
CA GLY A 38 -4.03 -4.19 7.94
C GLY A 38 -3.79 -4.20 6.43
N ASN A 39 -3.48 -5.36 5.84
CA ASN A 39 -3.20 -5.45 4.41
C ASN A 39 -4.51 -5.33 3.61
N PRO A 40 -4.55 -4.47 2.57
CA PRO A 40 -5.74 -4.31 1.75
C PRO A 40 -6.05 -5.58 0.95
N ALA A 41 -7.30 -5.72 0.53
CA ALA A 41 -7.73 -6.83 -0.32
C ALA A 41 -7.03 -6.78 -1.70
N ALA A 42 -6.69 -7.96 -2.23
CA ALA A 42 -6.18 -8.12 -3.58
C ALA A 42 -7.33 -8.03 -4.59
N ILE A 43 -7.67 -6.81 -5.00
CA ILE A 43 -8.74 -6.54 -5.98
C ILE A 43 -8.18 -6.74 -7.40
N PRO A 44 -8.70 -7.69 -8.22
CA PRO A 44 -8.13 -8.02 -9.53
C PRO A 44 -7.96 -6.83 -10.47
N ALA A 45 -8.97 -5.95 -10.58
CA ALA A 45 -8.92 -4.76 -11.43
C ALA A 45 -7.79 -3.79 -11.03
N MET A 46 -7.52 -3.65 -9.73
CA MET A 46 -6.41 -2.81 -9.25
C MET A 46 -5.05 -3.46 -9.54
N LEU A 47 -4.96 -4.79 -9.42
CA LEU A 47 -3.74 -5.52 -9.76
C LEU A 47 -3.40 -5.35 -11.25
N GLU A 48 -4.37 -5.55 -12.15
CA GLU A 48 -4.19 -5.34 -13.59
C GLU A 48 -3.70 -3.92 -13.90
N TYR A 49 -4.32 -2.92 -13.26
CA TYR A 49 -3.88 -1.53 -13.38
C TYR A 49 -2.42 -1.34 -12.91
N PHE A 50 -2.04 -1.89 -11.75
CA PHE A 50 -0.67 -1.80 -11.26
C PHE A 50 0.33 -2.51 -12.18
N HIS A 51 -0.04 -3.64 -12.77
CA HIS A 51 0.77 -4.35 -13.75
C HIS A 51 1.02 -3.49 -14.99
N GLN A 52 -0.04 -2.89 -15.56
CA GLN A 52 0.09 -2.03 -16.73
C GLN A 52 0.92 -0.78 -16.42
N ALA A 53 0.61 -0.08 -15.32
CA ALA A 53 1.34 1.12 -14.92
C ALA A 53 2.83 0.84 -14.67
N SER A 54 3.15 -0.30 -14.07
CA SER A 54 4.53 -0.72 -13.83
C SER A 54 5.26 -1.06 -15.13
N SER A 55 4.58 -1.70 -16.08
CA SER A 55 5.12 -1.97 -17.42
C SER A 55 5.45 -0.68 -18.18
N ASP A 56 4.55 0.30 -18.14
CA ASP A 56 4.74 1.59 -18.81
C ASP A 56 5.92 2.36 -18.22
N LEU A 57 6.03 2.39 -16.88
CA LEU A 57 7.14 3.04 -16.17
C LEU A 57 8.47 2.32 -16.40
N LEU A 58 8.45 1.00 -16.56
CA LEU A 58 9.64 0.24 -16.90
C LEU A 58 10.10 0.56 -18.33
N ALA A 59 9.16 0.60 -19.29
CA ALA A 59 9.44 0.94 -20.68
C ALA A 59 9.98 2.37 -20.85
N SER A 60 9.51 3.33 -20.05
CA SER A 60 10.01 4.71 -20.07
C SER A 60 11.34 4.90 -19.33
N GLY A 61 11.83 3.88 -18.61
CA GLY A 61 13.02 3.96 -17.76
C GLY A 61 12.79 4.71 -16.43
N GLU A 62 11.61 5.29 -16.22
CA GLU A 62 11.22 6.00 -14.98
C GLU A 62 11.25 5.06 -13.77
N LEU A 63 10.84 3.79 -13.94
CA LEU A 63 10.87 2.81 -12.85
C LEU A 63 12.30 2.52 -12.39
N VAL A 64 13.22 2.37 -13.34
CA VAL A 64 14.65 2.13 -13.05
C VAL A 64 15.27 3.36 -12.39
N ALA A 65 14.94 4.56 -12.88
CA ALA A 65 15.41 5.81 -12.29
C ALA A 65 14.91 5.99 -10.84
N ALA A 66 13.64 5.65 -10.57
CA ALA A 66 13.05 5.72 -9.23
C ALA A 66 13.68 4.73 -8.24
N MET A 67 14.07 3.54 -8.69
CA MET A 67 14.76 2.54 -7.87
C MET A 67 16.24 2.86 -7.66
N ALA A 68 16.91 3.40 -8.68
CA ALA A 68 18.35 3.68 -8.64
C ALA A 68 18.70 4.99 -7.90
N THR A 69 17.77 5.94 -7.81
CA THR A 69 18.07 7.27 -7.25
C THR A 69 17.52 7.43 -5.84
N THR A 70 18.39 7.51 -4.84
CA THR A 70 18.00 7.94 -3.49
C THR A 70 17.66 9.43 -3.50
N MET A 71 16.37 9.75 -3.38
CA MET A 71 15.79 11.09 -3.18
C MET A 71 15.78 12.06 -4.37
N VAL A 72 14.91 11.83 -5.36
CA VAL A 72 14.48 12.91 -6.27
C VAL A 72 13.29 13.66 -5.68
N HIS A 73 13.57 14.75 -4.96
CA HIS A 73 12.57 15.70 -4.47
C HIS A 73 11.74 16.35 -5.60
N LYS A 74 12.20 16.24 -6.86
CA LYS A 74 11.56 16.81 -8.06
C LYS A 74 10.49 15.92 -8.71
N GLU A 75 10.49 14.61 -8.45
CA GLU A 75 9.69 13.63 -9.21
C GLU A 75 8.40 13.21 -8.47
N LYS A 76 8.41 13.35 -7.14
CA LYS A 76 7.24 13.10 -6.27
C LYS A 76 6.01 13.94 -6.67
N MET A 77 6.21 15.14 -7.22
CA MET A 77 5.13 16.03 -7.66
C MET A 77 4.49 15.59 -8.98
N ARG A 78 5.24 14.97 -9.90
CA ARG A 78 4.69 14.47 -11.18
C ARG A 78 3.94 13.15 -11.02
N LEU A 79 4.48 12.22 -10.24
CA LEU A 79 3.84 10.94 -9.94
C LEU A 79 2.52 11.11 -9.17
N LEU A 80 2.47 12.08 -8.24
CA LEU A 80 1.23 12.41 -7.52
C LEU A 80 0.15 12.96 -8.49
N ASN A 81 0.53 13.78 -9.46
CA ASN A 81 -0.40 14.36 -10.43
C ASN A 81 -0.92 13.32 -11.44
N ARG A 82 -0.11 12.30 -11.78
CA ARG A 82 -0.52 11.17 -12.64
C ARG A 82 -1.41 10.17 -11.89
N SER A 83 -1.15 9.95 -10.60
CA SER A 83 -2.01 9.13 -9.71
C SER A 83 -3.39 9.74 -9.49
N LEU A 84 -3.48 11.07 -9.32
CA LEU A 84 -4.76 11.79 -9.22
C LEU A 84 -5.62 11.63 -10.49
N ASN A 85 -4.99 11.54 -11.67
CA ASN A 85 -5.71 11.37 -12.94
C ASN A 85 -6.14 9.90 -13.18
N CYS A 86 -5.48 8.93 -12.56
CA CYS A 86 -5.88 7.52 -12.63
C CYS A 86 -6.95 7.13 -11.61
N CYS A 87 -7.11 7.87 -10.51
CA CYS A 87 -8.26 7.75 -9.61
C CYS A 87 -9.56 8.34 -10.18
N ALA A 88 -9.50 9.07 -11.29
CA ALA A 88 -10.68 9.49 -12.05
C ALA A 88 -11.22 8.31 -12.89
N ILE A 89 -11.70 7.26 -12.21
CA ILE A 89 -12.56 6.25 -12.82
C ILE A 89 -13.80 7.01 -13.33
N PRO A 90 -14.15 6.96 -14.63
CA PRO A 90 -15.43 7.50 -15.07
C PRO A 90 -16.51 6.64 -14.41
N MET A 91 -17.20 7.18 -13.42
CA MET A 91 -18.49 6.67 -12.94
C MET A 91 -19.54 6.88 -14.05
N ALA A 92 -19.37 6.20 -15.19
CA ALA A 92 -20.35 6.07 -16.25
C ALA A 92 -21.30 4.93 -15.87
N GLY A 93 -22.06 5.16 -14.79
CA GLY A 93 -23.19 4.34 -14.38
C GLY A 93 -24.39 5.25 -14.22
N THR A 94 -25.24 5.26 -15.24
CA THR A 94 -26.52 5.95 -15.31
C THR A 94 -27.38 5.67 -14.08
N LEU A 95 -27.50 6.66 -13.18
CA LEU A 95 -28.54 6.71 -12.16
C LEU A 95 -29.90 6.87 -12.86
N PRO A 96 -30.89 5.98 -12.66
CA PRO A 96 -32.23 6.21 -13.17
C PRO A 96 -32.84 7.41 -12.43
N LYS A 97 -33.24 8.43 -13.21
CA LYS A 97 -34.03 9.56 -12.70
C LYS A 97 -35.31 8.99 -12.07
N LYS A 98 -35.49 9.20 -10.76
CA LYS A 98 -36.80 9.06 -10.13
C LYS A 98 -37.71 10.16 -10.69
N THR A 99 -38.59 9.79 -11.61
CA THR A 99 -39.73 10.62 -11.99
C THR A 99 -40.72 10.58 -10.85
N SER A 100 -41.01 11.75 -10.30
CA SER A 100 -42.10 12.01 -9.36
C SER A 100 -43.44 11.67 -10.02
N ALA A 101 -44.26 10.87 -9.34
CA ALA A 101 -45.71 10.78 -9.49
C ALA A 101 -46.31 10.61 -8.10
#